data_AF-A0A8K0I0C6-F1
#
_entry.id   AF-A0A8K0I0C6-F1
#
_cell.length_a   1.000
_cell.length_b   1.000
_cell.length_c   1.000
_cell.angle_alpha   90.00
_cell.angle_beta   90.00
_cell.angle_gamma   90.00
#
_symmetry.space_group_name_H-M   'P 1'
#
loop_
_entity.id
_entity.type
_entity.pdbx_description
1 polymer ?
#
loop_
_entity_poly.entity_id
_entity_poly.type
_entity_poly.pdbx_seq_one_letter_code
_entity_poly.pdbx_strand_id
1 'polypeptide(L)'
;MEAMVVNLDLEERHIKKAFSGNGRHKPLFGTKVSHYPPCPRPDLVNGLRAHTDAGGVILLFQDFQVGGLQILKDGRWIDAKPLENAIVFNIGDQIEVLSNGRHKSVWHHVLATPDGSLCSIASLYDP
;
A
#
# COMPACT_ATOMS: atom_id res chain seq x y z
N MET A 1 5.21 -0.78 -12.81
CA MET A 1 6.52 -1.42 -12.55
C MET A 1 7.62 -0.98 -13.52
N GLU A 2 7.36 -0.83 -14.82
CA GLU A 2 8.39 -0.40 -15.80
C GLU A 2 9.01 0.96 -15.48
N ALA A 3 8.22 1.94 -15.01
CA ALA A 3 8.75 3.20 -14.51
C ALA A 3 9.76 3.03 -13.35
N MET A 4 9.54 2.06 -12.45
CA MET A 4 10.50 1.77 -11.38
C MET A 4 11.78 1.13 -11.92
N VAL A 5 11.67 0.26 -12.93
CA VAL A 5 12.83 -0.35 -13.60
C VAL A 5 13.73 0.72 -14.21
N VAL A 6 13.13 1.68 -14.94
CA VAL A 6 13.86 2.81 -15.53
C VAL A 6 14.51 3.67 -14.44
N ASN A 7 13.76 4.07 -13.41
CA ASN A 7 14.28 4.94 -12.34
C ASN A 7 15.39 4.29 -11.50
N LEU A 8 15.43 2.95 -11.45
CA LEU A 8 16.44 2.20 -10.70
C LEU A 8 17.63 1.77 -11.57
N ASP A 9 17.65 2.07 -12.87
CA ASP A 9 18.64 1.57 -13.85
C ASP A 9 18.73 0.03 -13.85
N LEU A 10 17.57 -0.63 -13.80
CA LEU A 10 17.48 -2.09 -13.87
C LEU A 10 17.25 -2.57 -15.30
N GLU A 11 17.61 -3.83 -15.57
CA GLU A 11 17.29 -4.50 -16.83
C GLU A 11 15.76 -4.50 -17.07
N GLU A 12 15.35 -4.40 -18.34
CA GLU A 12 13.93 -4.49 -18.69
C GLU A 12 13.28 -5.73 -18.06
N ARG A 13 12.08 -5.53 -17.48
CA ARG A 13 11.29 -6.57 -16.82
C ARG A 13 11.95 -7.21 -15.60
N HIS A 14 13.06 -6.67 -15.07
CA HIS A 14 13.74 -7.23 -13.89
C HIS A 14 12.78 -7.57 -12.74
N ILE A 15 11.92 -6.62 -12.34
CA ILE A 15 10.94 -6.82 -11.25
C ILE A 15 9.91 -7.90 -11.62
N LYS A 16 9.37 -7.89 -12.86
CA LYS A 16 8.40 -8.91 -13.33
C LYS A 16 9.04 -10.32 -13.37
N LYS A 17 10.30 -10.44 -13.78
CA LYS A 17 11.06 -11.70 -13.77
C LYS A 17 11.26 -12.18 -12.33
N ALA A 18 11.66 -11.31 -11.42
CA ALA A 18 11.80 -11.62 -10.00
C ALA A 18 10.48 -12.14 -9.40
N PHE A 19 9.36 -11.45 -9.67
CA PHE A 19 8.04 -11.81 -9.15
C PHE A 19 7.44 -13.08 -9.77
N SER A 20 8.03 -13.59 -10.85
CA SER A 20 7.56 -14.83 -11.48
C SER A 20 8.53 -16.00 -11.29
N GLY A 21 9.58 -15.80 -10.48
CA GLY A 21 10.67 -16.78 -10.35
C GLY A 21 11.32 -17.09 -11.69
N ASN A 22 11.52 -16.07 -12.54
CA ASN A 22 11.95 -16.18 -13.94
C ASN A 22 10.98 -17.01 -14.80
N GLY A 23 9.68 -16.85 -14.60
CA GLY A 23 8.62 -17.56 -15.34
C GLY A 23 8.26 -18.94 -14.80
N ARG A 24 8.79 -19.34 -13.64
CA ARG A 24 8.45 -20.61 -12.97
C ARG A 24 7.04 -20.60 -12.38
N HIS A 25 6.52 -19.44 -12.01
CA HIS A 25 5.15 -19.25 -11.54
C HIS A 25 4.60 -17.91 -12.04
N LYS A 26 3.29 -17.75 -11.88
CA LYS A 26 2.67 -16.43 -12.04
C LYS A 26 2.86 -15.65 -10.74
N PRO A 27 3.05 -14.32 -10.82
CA PRO A 27 2.95 -13.44 -9.67
C PRO A 27 1.60 -13.60 -8.99
N LEU A 28 1.56 -13.49 -7.67
CA LEU A 28 0.31 -13.49 -6.92
C LEU A 28 -0.37 -12.13 -7.10
N PHE A 29 -1.67 -12.17 -7.41
CA PHE A 29 -2.49 -10.97 -7.48
C PHE A 29 -3.79 -11.20 -6.73
N GLY A 30 -4.00 -10.44 -5.66
CA GLY A 30 -5.16 -10.55 -4.81
C GLY A 30 -5.72 -9.18 -4.45
N THR A 31 -6.98 -9.14 -4.05
CA THR A 31 -7.65 -7.92 -3.62
C THR A 31 -8.21 -8.10 -2.23
N LYS A 32 -7.79 -7.23 -1.31
CA LYS A 32 -8.37 -7.07 0.01
C LYS A 32 -9.45 -5.98 -0.06
N VAL A 33 -10.70 -6.38 0.14
CA VAL A 33 -11.83 -5.45 0.30
C VAL A 33 -12.09 -5.29 1.78
N SER A 34 -12.07 -4.05 2.28
CA SER A 34 -12.20 -3.74 3.71
C SER A 34 -13.15 -2.59 3.93
N HIS A 35 -13.89 -2.67 5.03
CA HIS A 35 -14.74 -1.61 5.53
C HIS A 35 -14.34 -1.31 6.97
N TYR A 36 -14.13 -0.04 7.27
CA TYR A 36 -13.84 0.46 8.62
C TYR A 36 -15.05 1.29 9.08
N PRO A 37 -15.95 0.71 9.89
CA PRO A 37 -17.18 1.38 10.32
C PRO A 37 -16.91 2.47 11.37
N PRO A 38 -17.91 3.34 11.64
CA PRO A 38 -17.83 4.30 12.74
C PRO A 38 -17.52 3.62 14.08
N CYS A 39 -16.63 4.23 14.86
CA CYS A 39 -16.15 3.75 16.14
C CYS A 39 -16.42 4.78 17.24
N PRO A 40 -17.25 4.48 18.26
CA PRO A 40 -17.57 5.43 19.33
C PRO A 40 -16.37 5.86 20.18
N ARG A 41 -15.29 5.08 20.18
CA ARG A 41 -14.07 5.29 20.97
C ARG A 41 -12.82 5.12 20.10
N PRO A 42 -12.61 6.02 19.13
CA PRO A 42 -11.48 5.92 18.19
C PRO A 42 -10.13 6.14 18.89
N ASP A 43 -10.14 6.71 20.10
CA ASP A 43 -8.98 6.87 20.98
C ASP A 43 -8.43 5.54 21.53
N LEU A 44 -9.24 4.47 21.50
CA LEU A 44 -8.88 3.17 22.08
C LEU A 44 -8.44 2.12 21.04
N VAL A 45 -8.70 2.36 19.76
CA VAL A 45 -8.49 1.36 18.71
C VAL A 45 -8.21 2.01 17.35
N ASN A 46 -7.35 1.35 16.56
CA ASN A 46 -7.15 1.70 15.15
C ASN A 46 -8.04 0.83 14.27
N GLY A 47 -8.47 1.35 13.12
CA GLY A 47 -9.09 0.53 12.07
C GLY A 47 -8.12 -0.55 11.57
N LEU A 48 -6.86 -0.19 11.36
CA LEU A 48 -5.76 -1.12 11.07
C LEU A 48 -4.49 -0.60 11.73
N ARG A 49 -3.80 -1.46 12.49
CA ARG A 49 -2.56 -1.10 13.19
C ARG A 49 -1.44 -0.77 12.21
N ALA A 50 -0.44 -0.01 12.67
CA ALA A 50 0.74 0.32 11.89
C ALA A 50 1.49 -0.93 11.40
N HIS A 51 1.78 -0.95 10.10
CA HIS A 51 2.54 -2.01 9.43
C HIS A 51 3.19 -1.48 8.14
N THR A 52 4.11 -2.26 7.57
CA THR A 52 4.47 -2.21 6.14
C THR A 52 3.76 -3.35 5.41
N ASP A 53 3.64 -3.23 4.09
CA ASP A 53 3.11 -4.31 3.27
C ASP A 53 4.22 -5.30 2.94
N ALA A 54 4.04 -6.58 3.26
CA ALA A 54 5.06 -7.61 3.00
C ALA A 54 5.36 -7.84 1.50
N GLY A 55 4.41 -7.42 0.66
CA GLY A 55 4.33 -7.74 -0.76
C GLY A 55 5.18 -6.86 -1.67
N GLY A 56 4.76 -6.76 -2.92
CA GLY A 56 5.46 -6.02 -3.96
C GLY A 56 4.91 -4.63 -4.17
N VAL A 57 3.79 -4.55 -4.88
CA VAL A 57 3.16 -3.30 -5.29
C VAL A 57 1.69 -3.30 -4.86
N ILE A 58 1.27 -2.20 -4.25
CA ILE A 58 -0.08 -2.04 -3.73
C ILE A 58 -0.76 -0.90 -4.48
N LEU A 59 -1.96 -1.20 -4.98
CA LEU A 59 -2.84 -0.28 -5.69
C LEU A 59 -4.12 -0.17 -4.86
N LEU A 60 -4.28 0.95 -4.18
CA LEU A 60 -5.42 1.20 -3.30
C LEU A 60 -6.40 2.16 -3.95
N PHE A 61 -7.62 1.67 -4.15
CA PHE A 61 -8.80 2.50 -4.38
C PHE A 61 -9.53 2.66 -3.04
N GLN A 62 -9.42 3.84 -2.44
CA GLN A 62 -10.06 4.18 -1.17
C GLN A 62 -11.24 5.13 -1.37
N ASP A 63 -12.10 5.20 -0.36
CA ASP A 63 -13.16 6.20 -0.28
C ASP A 63 -12.62 7.62 -0.53
N PHE A 64 -13.40 8.45 -1.23
CA PHE A 64 -13.01 9.80 -1.60
C PHE A 64 -13.58 10.88 -0.66
N GLN A 65 -14.49 10.52 0.24
CA GLN A 65 -15.13 11.41 1.21
C GLN A 65 -14.64 11.16 2.64
N VAL A 66 -14.41 9.88 2.99
CA VAL A 66 -13.98 9.47 4.33
C VAL A 66 -12.48 9.22 4.34
N GLY A 67 -11.75 9.91 5.22
CA GLY A 67 -10.32 9.71 5.43
C GLY A 67 -10.01 8.63 6.48
N GLY A 68 -8.73 8.40 6.75
CA GLY A 68 -8.29 7.52 7.85
C GLY A 68 -6.94 6.86 7.62
N LEU A 69 -6.55 6.66 6.36
CA LEU A 69 -5.22 6.17 6.02
C LEU A 69 -4.15 7.24 6.32
N GLN A 70 -3.15 6.88 7.11
CA GLN A 70 -1.95 7.72 7.30
C GLN A 70 -0.68 6.94 7.02
N ILE A 71 0.34 7.67 6.56
CA ILE A 71 1.71 7.18 6.33
C ILE A 71 2.68 7.86 7.29
N LEU A 72 3.72 7.15 7.72
CA LEU A 72 4.78 7.70 8.56
C LEU A 72 5.88 8.28 7.67
N LYS A 73 6.08 9.60 7.75
CA LYS A 73 7.15 10.30 7.03
C LYS A 73 7.86 11.26 7.97
N ASP A 74 9.19 11.19 8.00
CA ASP A 74 10.05 12.06 8.83
C ASP A 74 9.63 12.07 10.32
N GLY A 75 9.25 10.89 10.84
CA GLY A 75 8.81 10.69 12.22
C GLY A 75 7.40 11.22 12.53
N ARG A 76 6.62 11.60 11.51
CA ARG A 76 5.26 12.14 11.67
C ARG A 76 4.25 11.38 10.82
N TRP A 77 3.08 11.14 11.37
CA TRP A 77 1.94 10.60 10.62
C TRP A 77 1.34 11.69 9.73
N ILE A 78 1.13 11.37 8.46
CA ILE A 78 0.56 12.27 7.45
C ILE A 78 -0.62 11.55 6.78
N ASP A 79 -1.75 12.24 6.67
CA ASP A 79 -2.93 11.72 5.98
C ASP A 79 -2.66 11.50 4.49
N ALA A 80 -3.00 10.30 4.00
CA ALA A 80 -3.15 10.04 2.58
C ALA A 80 -4.52 10.58 2.13
N LYS A 81 -4.57 11.88 1.83
CA LYS A 81 -5.83 12.60 1.56
C LYS A 81 -6.71 11.87 0.54
N PRO A 82 -8.00 11.64 0.86
CA PRO A 82 -8.98 11.16 -0.10
C PRO A 82 -9.00 12.05 -1.34
N LEU A 83 -8.98 11.44 -2.53
CA LEU A 83 -9.06 12.13 -3.80
C LEU A 83 -9.95 11.33 -4.75
N GLU A 84 -10.95 12.00 -5.31
CA GLU A 84 -11.88 11.39 -6.25
C GLU A 84 -11.14 10.87 -7.49
N ASN A 85 -11.49 9.67 -7.96
CA ASN A 85 -10.90 9.01 -9.12
C ASN A 85 -9.37 8.81 -9.04
N ALA A 86 -8.81 8.76 -7.83
CA ALA A 86 -7.38 8.53 -7.62
C ALA A 86 -7.10 7.10 -7.12
N ILE A 87 -5.91 6.60 -7.46
CA ILE A 87 -5.34 5.39 -6.89
C ILE A 87 -4.15 5.80 -6.01
N VAL A 88 -4.18 5.38 -4.76
CA VAL A 88 -2.99 5.45 -3.90
C VAL A 88 -2.07 4.31 -4.29
N PHE A 89 -0.82 4.66 -4.59
CA PHE A 89 0.24 3.71 -4.92
C PHE A 89 1.24 3.67 -3.78
N ASN A 90 1.56 2.46 -3.30
CA ASN A 90 2.70 2.25 -2.42
C ASN A 90 3.43 0.95 -2.76
N ILE A 91 4.63 0.81 -2.20
CA ILE A 91 5.48 -0.35 -2.37
C ILE A 91 5.61 -1.12 -1.06
N GLY A 92 5.71 -2.43 -1.20
CA GLY A 92 5.96 -3.34 -0.09
C GLY A 92 7.43 -3.70 0.07
N ASP A 93 7.69 -4.52 1.07
CA ASP A 93 9.02 -4.96 1.50
C ASP A 93 9.81 -5.63 0.37
N GLN A 94 9.15 -6.34 -0.57
CA GLN A 94 9.85 -6.99 -1.68
C GLN A 94 10.51 -6.00 -2.63
N ILE A 95 9.89 -4.85 -2.88
CA ILE A 95 10.48 -3.81 -3.73
C ILE A 95 11.64 -3.11 -2.99
N GLU A 96 11.54 -2.96 -1.66
CA GLU A 96 12.64 -2.46 -0.86
C GLU A 96 13.88 -3.35 -0.99
N VAL A 97 13.70 -4.67 -0.85
CA VAL A 97 14.78 -5.65 -1.03
C VAL A 97 15.35 -5.58 -2.44
N LEU A 98 14.51 -5.63 -3.48
CA LEU A 98 14.96 -5.61 -4.88
C LEU A 98 15.66 -4.31 -5.28
N SER A 99 15.29 -3.18 -4.66
CA SER A 99 15.93 -1.89 -4.90
C SER A 99 17.15 -1.63 -4.02
N ASN A 100 17.54 -2.61 -3.19
CA ASN A 100 18.60 -2.49 -2.18
C ASN A 100 18.40 -1.26 -1.28
N GLY A 101 17.17 -1.06 -0.79
CA GLY A 101 16.81 0.03 0.12
C GLY A 101 16.67 1.42 -0.53
N ARG A 102 16.83 1.56 -1.85
CA ARG A 102 16.66 2.84 -2.57
C ARG A 102 15.20 3.29 -2.58
N HIS A 103 14.26 2.36 -2.59
CA HIS A 103 12.83 2.64 -2.41
C HIS A 103 12.35 1.88 -1.18
N LYS A 104 11.98 2.60 -0.12
CA LYS A 104 11.61 1.98 1.16
C LYS A 104 10.12 1.72 1.26
N SER A 105 9.72 0.59 1.83
CA SER A 105 8.35 0.39 2.27
C SER A 105 8.09 1.26 3.49
N VAL A 106 6.93 1.91 3.50
CA VAL A 106 6.61 2.95 4.48
C VAL A 106 5.55 2.44 5.43
N TRP A 107 5.79 2.65 6.73
CA TRP A 107 4.82 2.38 7.78
C TRP A 107 3.54 3.15 7.52
N HIS A 108 2.41 2.46 7.55
CA HIS A 108 1.10 3.05 7.36
C HIS A 108 0.07 2.37 8.27
N HIS A 109 -1.00 3.09 8.59
CA HIS A 109 -2.09 2.61 9.46
C HIS A 109 -3.43 3.23 9.05
N VAL A 110 -4.52 2.71 9.59
CA VAL A 110 -5.86 3.27 9.37
C VAL A 110 -6.45 3.65 10.72
N LEU A 111 -6.74 4.93 10.90
CA LEU A 111 -7.42 5.45 12.07
C LEU A 111 -8.88 4.99 12.10
N ALA A 112 -9.40 4.73 13.30
CA ALA A 112 -10.85 4.65 13.49
C ALA A 112 -11.44 6.07 13.58
N THR A 113 -12.64 6.27 13.06
CA THR A 113 -13.34 7.56 13.09
C THR A 113 -14.68 7.42 13.82
N PRO A 114 -15.16 8.47 14.55
CA PRO A 114 -16.44 8.39 15.25
C PRO A 114 -17.65 8.41 14.32
N ASP A 115 -17.45 8.91 13.10
CA ASP A 115 -18.43 9.04 12.03
C ASP A 115 -17.80 8.63 10.68
N GLY A 116 -18.66 8.31 9.71
CA GLY A 116 -18.23 7.84 8.39
C GLY A 116 -17.81 6.37 8.37
N SER A 117 -17.87 5.76 7.19
CA SER A 117 -17.44 4.38 6.96
C SER A 117 -16.45 4.38 5.81
N LEU A 118 -15.16 4.15 6.11
CA LEU A 118 -14.12 4.12 5.10
C LEU A 118 -14.18 2.78 4.35
N CYS A 119 -14.48 2.83 3.06
CA CYS A 119 -14.31 1.71 2.13
C CYS A 119 -12.90 1.71 1.55
N SER A 120 -12.27 0.54 1.48
CA SER A 120 -10.92 0.35 0.95
C SER A 120 -10.83 -0.90 0.10
N ILE A 121 -10.42 -0.75 -1.15
CA ILE A 121 -10.18 -1.85 -2.10
C ILE A 121 -8.69 -1.81 -2.46
N ALA A 122 -7.89 -2.62 -1.75
CA ALA A 122 -6.45 -2.72 -1.95
C ALA A 122 -6.14 -3.94 -2.81
N SER A 123 -5.57 -3.73 -4.00
CA SER A 123 -5.02 -4.80 -4.82
C SER A 123 -3.52 -4.91 -4.60
N LEU A 124 -3.06 -6.13 -4.32
CA LEU A 124 -1.67 -6.44 -4.04
C LEU A 124 -1.12 -7.30 -5.17
N TYR A 125 -0.01 -6.84 -5.75
CA TYR A 125 0.75 -7.56 -6.76
C TYR A 125 2.08 -7.99 -6.15
N ASP A 126 2.18 -9.28 -5.88
CA ASP A 126 3.24 -9.89 -5.10
C ASP A 126 3.99 -10.94 -5.93
N PRO A 127 5.23 -11.31 -5.57
CA PRO A 127 5.90 -12.47 -6.13
C PRO A 127 5.08 -13.78 -6.02
#